data_AF-A0A4R7JQ59-F1
#
_entry.id   AF-A0A4R7JQ59-F1
#
_cell.length_a   1.000
_cell.length_b   1.000
_cell.length_c   1.000
_cell.angle_alpha   90.00
_cell.angle_beta   90.00
_cell.angle_gamma   90.00
#
_symmetry.space_group_name_H-M   'P 1'
#
loop_
_entity.id
_entity.type
_entity.pdbx_description
1 polymer ?
#
loop_
_entity_poly.entity_id
_entity_poly.type
_entity_poly.pdbx_seq_one_letter_code
_entity_poly.pdbx_strand_id
1 'polypeptide(L)'
;MHRRLATGLSAAALAVTTVVATAATADAVPSDKSQVLASWTQTSASSYNAWNAARADKSAWSAYGFDWTTDYCSTSPDNPFGFPFSTSCARHDFGYRNYKAAGTFDANKSRIDSAFYEDLKRVCAGYGGATKTACNSTAWTYYQAVKVFG
;
A
#
# COMPACT_ATOMS: atom_id res chain seq x y z
N MET A 1 -85.74 26.87 -7.44
CA MET A 1 -84.66 26.37 -6.57
C MET A 1 -83.32 26.70 -7.22
N HIS A 2 -82.65 27.76 -6.78
CA HIS A 2 -81.38 28.21 -7.37
C HIS A 2 -80.21 27.46 -6.74
N ARG A 3 -79.58 26.57 -7.51
CA ARG A 3 -78.36 25.85 -7.12
C ARG A 3 -77.16 26.76 -7.32
N ARG A 4 -76.49 27.15 -6.24
CA ARG A 4 -75.22 27.90 -6.26
C ARG A 4 -74.08 26.92 -6.59
N LEU A 5 -73.32 27.21 -7.64
CA LEU A 5 -72.05 26.56 -7.92
C LEU A 5 -70.93 27.40 -7.29
N ALA A 6 -70.23 26.83 -6.31
CA ALA A 6 -69.02 27.41 -5.75
C ALA A 6 -67.81 26.79 -6.47
N THR A 7 -67.11 27.59 -7.26
CA THR A 7 -65.82 27.24 -7.88
C THR A 7 -64.70 27.45 -6.87
N GLY A 8 -63.96 26.38 -6.56
CA GLY A 8 -62.78 26.42 -5.71
C GLY A 8 -61.53 26.92 -6.43
N LEU A 9 -60.58 27.46 -5.67
CA LEU A 9 -59.18 27.60 -6.08
C LEU A 9 -58.31 26.98 -4.98
N SER A 10 -57.70 25.83 -5.28
CA SER A 10 -56.59 25.28 -4.50
C SER A 10 -55.30 25.66 -5.22
N ALA A 11 -54.54 26.58 -4.65
CA ALA A 11 -53.21 26.94 -5.15
C ALA A 11 -52.20 25.87 -4.69
N ALA A 12 -51.69 25.08 -5.63
CA ALA A 12 -50.60 24.15 -5.38
C ALA A 12 -49.26 24.90 -5.48
N ALA A 13 -48.56 25.07 -4.36
CA ALA A 13 -47.21 25.62 -4.32
C ALA A 13 -46.20 24.52 -4.68
N LEU A 14 -45.54 24.62 -5.84
CA LEU A 14 -44.39 23.79 -6.18
C LEU A 14 -43.15 24.31 -5.43
N ALA A 15 -42.64 23.54 -4.48
CA ALA A 15 -41.33 23.78 -3.88
C ALA A 15 -40.24 23.19 -4.79
N VAL A 16 -39.38 24.05 -5.34
CA VAL A 16 -38.20 23.63 -6.12
C VAL A 16 -37.06 23.36 -5.14
N THR A 17 -36.69 22.10 -4.95
CA THR A 17 -35.51 21.70 -4.19
C THR A 17 -34.27 21.78 -5.09
N THR A 18 -33.43 22.80 -4.89
CA THR A 18 -32.13 22.90 -5.55
C THR A 18 -31.14 21.93 -4.91
N VAL A 19 -30.86 20.82 -5.61
CA VAL A 19 -29.78 19.91 -5.23
C VAL A 19 -28.47 20.55 -5.66
N VAL A 20 -27.71 21.09 -4.70
CA VAL A 20 -26.34 21.54 -4.93
C VAL A 20 -25.44 20.29 -4.96
N ALA A 21 -25.07 19.84 -6.16
CA ALA A 21 -24.06 18.81 -6.33
C ALA A 21 -22.67 19.44 -6.11
N THR A 22 -22.02 19.12 -5.00
CA THR A 22 -20.61 19.44 -4.80
C THR A 22 -19.78 18.50 -5.66
N ALA A 23 -19.21 19.03 -6.76
CA ALA A 23 -18.18 18.30 -7.49
C ALA A 23 -16.97 18.13 -6.56
N ALA A 24 -16.68 16.89 -6.16
CA ALA A 24 -15.45 16.57 -5.46
C ALA A 24 -14.28 16.92 -6.40
N THR A 25 -13.47 17.90 -6.02
CA THR A 25 -12.20 18.16 -6.68
C THR A 25 -11.30 16.95 -6.40
N ALA A 26 -10.83 16.27 -7.44
CA ALA A 26 -9.78 15.27 -7.28
C ALA A 26 -8.54 16.00 -6.75
N ASP A 27 -8.16 15.76 -5.50
CA ASP A 27 -6.92 16.29 -4.96
C ASP A 27 -5.75 15.82 -5.83
N ALA A 28 -4.93 16.77 -6.26
CA ALA A 28 -3.74 16.46 -7.03
C ALA A 28 -2.80 15.62 -6.15
N VAL A 29 -2.31 14.51 -6.70
CA VAL A 29 -1.29 13.69 -6.04
C VAL A 29 -0.07 14.57 -5.74
N PRO A 30 0.47 14.56 -4.50
CA PRO A 30 1.65 15.33 -4.15
C PRO A 30 2.82 15.10 -5.14
N SER A 31 3.46 16.20 -5.55
CA SER A 31 4.54 16.17 -6.56
C SER A 31 5.80 15.43 -6.09
N ASP A 32 5.94 15.24 -4.78
CA ASP A 32 7.04 14.53 -4.13
C ASP A 32 6.77 13.02 -3.95
N LYS A 33 5.68 12.47 -4.49
CA LYS A 33 5.33 11.05 -4.38
C LYS A 33 6.47 10.12 -4.76
N SER A 34 7.22 10.43 -5.82
CA SER A 34 8.34 9.60 -6.28
C SER A 34 9.50 9.58 -5.29
N GLN A 35 9.76 10.70 -4.62
CA GLN A 35 10.79 10.89 -3.61
C GLN A 35 10.40 10.16 -2.32
N VAL A 36 9.13 10.26 -1.90
CA VAL A 36 8.60 9.50 -0.76
C VAL A 36 8.69 8.00 -1.01
N LEU A 37 8.27 7.52 -2.19
CA LEU A 37 8.38 6.12 -2.58
C LEU A 37 9.84 5.62 -2.55
N ALA A 38 10.76 6.42 -3.09
CA ALA A 38 12.19 6.11 -3.03
C ALA A 38 12.70 6.06 -1.59
N SER A 39 12.28 6.98 -0.73
CA SER A 39 12.73 7.04 0.67
C SER A 39 12.33 5.80 1.48
N TRP A 40 11.22 5.14 1.14
CA TRP A 40 10.70 3.94 1.81
C TRP A 40 11.19 2.61 1.24
N THR A 41 11.91 2.66 0.11
CA THR A 41 12.37 1.46 -0.62
C THR A 41 13.89 1.38 -0.71
N GLN A 42 14.59 1.94 0.29
CA GLN A 42 16.04 1.76 0.45
C GLN A 42 16.34 0.52 1.31
N THR A 43 17.59 0.09 1.27
CA THR A 43 18.10 -1.09 1.99
C THR A 43 18.30 -0.84 3.49
N SER A 44 18.50 0.42 3.86
CA SER A 44 18.77 0.86 5.24
C SER A 44 17.63 0.57 6.21
N ALA A 45 17.96 0.38 7.48
CA ALA A 45 16.98 0.23 8.56
C ALA A 45 16.09 1.47 8.75
N SER A 46 16.62 2.68 8.54
CA SER A 46 15.83 3.92 8.63
C SER A 46 14.70 3.98 7.61
N SER A 47 14.98 3.57 6.37
CA SER A 47 13.97 3.43 5.31
C SER A 47 12.89 2.41 5.65
N TYR A 48 13.28 1.24 6.15
CA TYR A 48 12.34 0.23 6.65
C TYR A 48 11.45 0.79 7.77
N ASN A 49 12.05 1.46 8.77
CA ASN A 49 11.31 2.03 9.90
C ASN A 49 10.33 3.12 9.46
N ALA A 50 10.74 4.00 8.54
CA ALA A 50 9.89 5.04 7.98
C ALA A 50 8.70 4.45 7.22
N TRP A 51 8.94 3.44 6.37
CA TRP A 51 7.86 2.72 5.69
C TRP A 51 6.92 2.03 6.67
N ASN A 52 7.46 1.38 7.71
CA ASN A 52 6.65 0.63 8.67
C ASN A 52 5.79 1.57 9.54
N ALA A 53 6.31 2.76 9.89
CA ALA A 53 5.53 3.81 10.53
C ALA A 53 4.40 4.32 9.61
N ALA A 54 4.70 4.57 8.33
CA ALA A 54 3.68 4.98 7.36
C ALA A 54 2.61 3.89 7.13
N ARG A 55 3.00 2.61 7.12
CA ARG A 55 2.06 1.48 7.03
C ARG A 55 1.12 1.41 8.22
N ALA A 56 1.57 1.83 9.41
CA ALA A 56 0.74 1.84 10.62
C ALA A 56 -0.33 2.95 10.59
N ASP A 57 -0.11 4.03 9.85
CA ASP A 57 -1.06 5.14 9.66
C ASP A 57 -1.21 5.49 8.17
N LYS A 58 -1.81 4.57 7.41
CA LYS A 58 -2.01 4.75 5.96
C LYS A 58 -2.89 5.96 5.62
N SER A 59 -3.81 6.32 6.52
CA SER A 59 -4.71 7.47 6.36
C SER A 59 -3.95 8.78 6.19
N ALA A 60 -2.88 8.98 6.97
CA ALA A 60 -2.01 10.14 6.86
C ALA A 60 -1.33 10.27 5.48
N TRP A 61 -1.25 9.18 4.72
CA TRP A 61 -0.63 9.13 3.38
C TRP A 61 -1.64 8.94 2.25
N SER A 62 -2.94 9.08 2.53
CA SER A 62 -4.02 8.84 1.56
C SER A 62 -3.92 9.70 0.29
N ALA A 63 -3.50 10.97 0.42
CA ALA A 63 -3.29 11.89 -0.70
C ALA A 63 -2.27 11.38 -1.73
N TYR A 64 -1.33 10.51 -1.32
CA TYR A 64 -0.34 9.94 -2.23
C TYR A 64 -0.93 8.82 -3.09
N GLY A 65 -2.05 8.21 -2.71
CA GLY A 65 -2.64 7.09 -3.45
C GLY A 65 -1.63 5.95 -3.67
N PHE A 66 -0.88 5.58 -2.62
CA PHE A 66 -0.02 4.39 -2.65
C PHE A 66 -0.85 3.11 -2.60
N ASP A 67 -0.42 2.09 -3.34
CA ASP A 67 -0.95 0.74 -3.19
C ASP A 67 -0.36 0.09 -1.94
N TRP A 68 -1.21 -0.16 -0.95
CA TRP A 68 -0.86 -0.81 0.32
C TRP A 68 -1.30 -2.27 0.38
N THR A 69 -1.78 -2.84 -0.73
CA THR A 69 -2.19 -4.25 -0.80
C THR A 69 -0.96 -5.15 -0.71
N THR A 70 -1.13 -6.29 -0.04
CA THR A 70 -0.08 -7.29 0.15
C THR A 70 -0.75 -8.62 0.38
N ASP A 71 -0.20 -9.66 -0.23
CA ASP A 71 -0.51 -11.06 0.01
C ASP A 71 0.55 -11.70 0.91
N TYR A 72 1.40 -10.88 1.51
CA TYR A 72 2.49 -11.27 2.39
C TYR A 72 3.43 -12.25 1.67
N CYS A 73 3.78 -13.36 2.30
CA CYS A 73 4.72 -14.32 1.73
C CYS A 73 3.99 -15.50 1.05
N SER A 74 2.77 -15.29 0.55
CA SER A 74 1.88 -16.32 -0.05
C SER A 74 2.53 -17.13 -1.19
N THR A 75 3.33 -16.48 -2.03
CA THR A 75 3.98 -17.04 -3.21
C THR A 75 5.48 -17.28 -2.99
N SER A 76 5.94 -17.11 -1.74
CA SER A 76 7.33 -17.33 -1.38
C SER A 76 7.64 -18.83 -1.21
N PRO A 77 8.92 -19.23 -1.33
CA PRO A 77 9.36 -20.59 -0.98
C PRO A 77 8.98 -20.97 0.45
N ASP A 78 8.99 -22.27 0.75
CA ASP A 78 8.65 -22.77 2.09
C ASP A 78 9.53 -22.17 3.19
N ASN A 79 8.89 -21.88 4.34
CA ASN A 79 9.54 -21.43 5.57
C ASN A 79 9.25 -22.43 6.71
N PRO A 80 9.92 -23.59 6.71
CA PRO A 80 9.59 -24.70 7.60
C PRO A 80 9.83 -24.40 9.09
N PHE A 81 10.65 -23.38 9.39
CA PHE A 81 10.97 -22.95 10.74
C PHE A 81 10.11 -21.77 11.22
N GLY A 82 9.21 -21.25 10.38
CA GLY A 82 8.25 -20.22 10.76
C GLY A 82 8.88 -18.85 11.09
N PHE A 83 10.00 -18.49 10.44
CA PHE A 83 10.61 -17.18 10.66
C PHE A 83 9.64 -16.04 10.29
N PRO A 84 9.51 -14.98 11.11
CA PRO A 84 8.47 -13.96 10.93
C PRO A 84 8.82 -12.96 9.81
N PHE A 85 8.77 -13.41 8.55
CA PHE A 85 9.12 -12.61 7.36
C PHE A 85 7.97 -11.80 6.76
N SER A 86 6.76 -11.91 7.32
CA SER A 86 5.53 -11.27 6.80
C SER A 86 5.70 -9.76 6.55
N THR A 87 6.29 -9.01 7.47
CA THR A 87 6.49 -7.56 7.29
C THR A 87 7.51 -7.24 6.20
N SER A 88 8.55 -8.06 6.05
CA SER A 88 9.53 -7.94 4.96
C SER A 88 8.86 -8.14 3.60
N CYS A 89 8.01 -9.17 3.47
CA CYS A 89 7.23 -9.43 2.26
C CYS A 89 6.27 -8.26 1.96
N ALA A 90 5.58 -7.73 2.97
CA ALA A 90 4.69 -6.60 2.78
C ALA A 90 5.39 -5.33 2.26
N ARG A 91 6.65 -5.07 2.66
CA ARG A 91 7.42 -3.95 2.11
C ARG A 91 7.90 -4.20 0.69
N HIS A 92 8.25 -5.45 0.37
CA HIS A 92 8.61 -5.86 -0.97
C HIS A 92 7.43 -5.68 -1.94
N ASP A 93 6.24 -6.16 -1.57
CA ASP A 93 4.98 -5.97 -2.31
C ASP A 93 4.69 -4.49 -2.55
N PHE A 94 4.80 -3.68 -1.49
CA PHE A 94 4.61 -2.24 -1.60
C PHE A 94 5.55 -1.64 -2.66
N GLY A 95 6.83 -1.98 -2.63
CA GLY A 95 7.78 -1.55 -3.65
C GLY A 95 7.38 -1.99 -5.05
N TYR A 96 7.11 -3.28 -5.24
CA TYR A 96 6.75 -3.86 -6.53
C TYR A 96 5.51 -3.19 -7.13
N ARG A 97 4.43 -3.12 -6.37
CA ARG A 97 3.14 -2.60 -6.85
C ARG A 97 3.24 -1.12 -7.22
N ASN A 98 3.86 -0.30 -6.36
CA ASN A 98 3.95 1.13 -6.59
C ASN A 98 4.93 1.50 -7.72
N TYR A 99 6.06 0.79 -7.85
CA TYR A 99 6.97 1.02 -8.98
C TYR A 99 6.43 0.48 -10.32
N LYS A 100 5.64 -0.61 -10.31
CA LYS A 100 4.89 -1.07 -11.49
C LYS A 100 3.84 -0.05 -11.91
N ALA A 101 3.04 0.47 -10.96
CA ALA A 101 2.06 1.52 -11.23
C ALA A 101 2.70 2.83 -11.73
N ALA A 102 3.92 3.14 -11.29
CA ALA A 102 4.69 4.30 -11.76
C ALA A 102 5.42 4.07 -13.10
N GLY A 103 5.36 2.88 -13.69
CA GLY A 103 6.03 2.56 -14.95
C GLY A 103 7.56 2.56 -14.88
N THR A 104 8.15 2.43 -13.68
CA THR A 104 9.60 2.51 -13.44
C THR A 104 10.15 1.28 -12.72
N PHE A 105 9.42 0.16 -12.77
CA PHE A 105 9.75 -1.07 -12.06
C PHE A 105 11.15 -1.62 -12.37
N ASP A 106 11.48 -1.80 -13.65
CA ASP A 106 12.73 -2.48 -14.06
C ASP A 106 13.98 -1.77 -13.52
N ALA A 107 13.98 -0.43 -13.52
CA ALA A 107 15.07 0.38 -13.00
C ALA A 107 15.23 0.29 -11.47
N ASN A 108 14.19 -0.13 -10.76
CA ASN A 108 14.14 -0.12 -9.29
C ASN A 108 14.10 -1.52 -8.68
N LYS A 109 13.75 -2.55 -9.45
CA LYS A 109 13.57 -3.95 -9.01
C LYS A 109 14.75 -4.45 -8.19
N SER A 110 15.98 -4.28 -8.69
CA SER A 110 17.19 -4.76 -8.02
C SER A 110 17.39 -4.15 -6.62
N ARG A 111 17.05 -2.87 -6.44
CA ARG A 111 17.09 -2.20 -5.13
C ARG A 111 16.00 -2.73 -4.21
N ILE A 112 14.79 -2.95 -4.72
CA ILE A 112 13.65 -3.46 -3.93
C ILE A 112 13.92 -4.89 -3.45
N ASP A 113 14.43 -5.76 -4.31
CA ASP A 113 14.83 -7.13 -3.96
C ASP A 113 15.95 -7.13 -2.91
N SER A 114 16.92 -6.22 -3.06
CA SER A 114 18.00 -6.07 -2.08
C SER A 114 17.48 -5.55 -0.73
N ALA A 115 16.55 -4.60 -0.75
CA ALA A 115 15.92 -4.06 0.45
C ALA A 115 15.11 -5.12 1.21
N PHE A 116 14.41 -5.98 0.47
CA PHE A 116 13.75 -7.17 1.01
C PHE A 116 14.75 -8.11 1.69
N TYR A 117 15.87 -8.43 1.04
CA TYR A 117 16.88 -9.29 1.65
C TYR A 117 17.47 -8.69 2.93
N GLU A 118 17.71 -7.38 2.96
CA GLU A 118 18.16 -6.70 4.18
C GLU A 118 17.12 -6.76 5.31
N ASP A 119 15.81 -6.68 5.00
CA ASP A 119 14.77 -6.85 6.01
C ASP A 119 14.75 -8.25 6.60
N LEU A 120 14.85 -9.27 5.75
CA LEU A 120 14.89 -10.66 6.18
C LEU A 120 16.10 -10.91 7.09
N LYS A 121 17.28 -10.39 6.71
CA LYS A 121 18.48 -10.48 7.55
C LYS A 121 18.35 -9.75 8.88
N ARG A 122 17.61 -8.64 8.94
CA ARG A 122 17.31 -7.95 10.21
C ARG A 122 16.46 -8.81 11.14
N VAL A 123 15.48 -9.55 10.61
CA VAL A 123 14.76 -10.57 11.40
C VAL A 123 15.75 -11.63 11.89
N CYS A 124 16.64 -12.11 11.01
CA CYS A 124 17.62 -13.13 11.36
C CYS A 124 18.65 -12.69 12.41
N ALA A 125 18.91 -11.39 12.53
CA ALA A 125 19.81 -10.84 13.55
C ALA A 125 19.29 -11.04 14.99
N GLY A 126 17.99 -11.30 15.17
CA GLY A 126 17.40 -11.64 16.47
C GLY A 126 17.68 -13.07 16.96
N TYR A 127 18.28 -13.92 16.12
CA TYR A 127 18.62 -15.30 16.47
C TYR A 127 20.13 -15.50 16.66
N GLY A 128 20.49 -16.59 17.35
CA GLY A 128 21.87 -17.06 17.51
C GLY A 128 22.09 -18.46 16.94
N GLY A 129 23.36 -18.89 16.90
CA GLY A 129 23.75 -20.27 16.58
C GLY A 129 23.17 -20.84 15.29
N ALA A 130 22.74 -22.10 15.33
CA ALA A 130 22.17 -22.81 14.20
C ALA A 130 20.89 -22.14 13.67
N THR A 131 20.04 -21.59 14.55
CA THR A 131 18.80 -20.90 14.16
C THR A 131 19.09 -19.66 13.31
N LYS A 132 20.14 -18.89 13.64
CA LYS A 132 20.58 -17.76 12.83
C LYS A 132 21.02 -18.21 11.43
N THR A 133 21.74 -19.33 11.36
CA THR A 133 22.20 -19.90 10.08
C THR A 133 21.02 -20.36 9.22
N ALA A 134 20.07 -21.09 9.80
CA ALA A 134 18.84 -21.50 9.13
C ALA A 134 18.03 -20.29 8.65
N CYS A 135 17.85 -19.27 9.50
CA CYS A 135 17.14 -18.04 9.12
C CYS A 135 17.80 -17.34 7.93
N ASN A 136 19.12 -17.15 7.97
CA ASN A 136 19.84 -16.51 6.87
C ASN A 136 19.78 -17.34 5.57
N SER A 137 19.77 -18.67 5.68
CA SER A 137 19.58 -19.57 4.53
C SER A 137 18.18 -19.39 3.91
N THR A 138 17.12 -19.41 4.73
CA THR A 138 15.75 -19.16 4.25
C THR A 138 15.63 -17.76 3.64
N ALA A 139 16.22 -16.74 4.28
CA ALA A 139 16.24 -15.36 3.77
C ALA A 139 16.92 -15.27 2.39
N TRP A 140 18.02 -15.99 2.19
CA TRP A 140 18.70 -16.06 0.91
C TRP A 140 17.84 -16.74 -0.16
N THR A 141 17.18 -17.86 0.17
CA THR A 141 16.25 -18.54 -0.75
C THR A 141 15.11 -17.62 -1.20
N TYR A 142 14.51 -16.88 -0.27
CA TYR A 142 13.47 -15.89 -0.56
C TYR A 142 13.98 -14.79 -1.51
N TYR A 143 15.17 -14.25 -1.25
CA TYR A 143 15.80 -13.25 -2.11
C TYR A 143 16.07 -13.78 -3.54
N GLN A 144 16.58 -15.01 -3.67
CA GLN A 144 16.85 -15.59 -4.98
C GLN A 144 15.55 -15.84 -5.77
N ALA A 145 14.48 -16.27 -5.11
CA ALA A 145 13.19 -16.48 -5.76
C ALA A 145 12.68 -15.19 -6.44
N VAL A 146 12.67 -14.06 -5.73
CA VAL A 146 12.23 -12.78 -6.31
C VAL A 146 13.22 -12.23 -7.34
N LYS A 147 14.51 -12.49 -7.16
CA LYS A 147 15.54 -12.07 -8.13
C LYS A 147 15.36 -12.74 -9.49
N VAL A 148 15.01 -14.03 -9.49
CA VAL A 148 14.86 -14.84 -10.71
C VAL A 148 13.46 -14.73 -11.32
N PHE A 149 12.40 -14.70 -10.50
CA PHE A 149 11.01 -14.81 -10.98
C PHE A 149 10.15 -13.55 -10.77
N GLY A 150 10.65 -12.55 -10.04
CA GLY A 150 9.90 -11.33 -9.69
C GLY A 150 9.79 -10.31 -10.82
#